data_AF-A0AA38URP6-F1
#
_entry.id   AF-A0AA38URP6-F1
#
_cell.length_a   1.000
_cell.length_b   1.000
_cell.length_c   1.000
_cell.angle_alpha   90.00
_cell.angle_beta   90.00
_cell.angle_gamma   90.00
#
_symmetry.space_group_name_H-M   'P 1'
#
loop_
_entity.id
_entity.type
_entity.pdbx_description
1 polymer ?
#
loop_
_entity_poly.entity_id
_entity_poly.type
_entity_poly.pdbx_seq_one_letter_code
_entity_poly.pdbx_strand_id
1 'polypeptide(L)'
;RFMSEFNEDGALSHATPEHIERAFMEKTNDFNEAAFGMYRQTARVNPTISPAQYNSRQMYKFNNTSNFLHSLSPKMHAWLRRITRKQDDSGAGRQEKLRLAEYRQNVAETRMKKDEANAARRQAAEEEINAVTPILNITELESRLQKGSSKYLTVTNLTLQLKWHRMHSPLNSIPNLGSKRDEKISFLRVAINRHIDSRASSILSTSASAVDDVEEDHPDMIWRITWTIATILVEI
;
A
#
# COMPACT_ATOMS: atom_id res chain seq x y z
N ARG A 1 -20.09 -35.35 16.01
CA ARG A 1 -19.96 -35.30 17.48
C ARG A 1 -18.81 -34.33 17.79
N PHE A 2 -19.02 -33.32 18.64
CA PHE A 2 -18.18 -32.11 18.72
C PHE A 2 -16.72 -32.40 19.13
N MET A 3 -16.46 -33.09 20.25
CA MET A 3 -15.15 -33.64 20.66
C MET A 3 -15.39 -34.84 21.60
N SER A 4 -14.43 -35.78 21.71
CA SER A 4 -14.53 -36.96 22.58
C SER A 4 -14.54 -36.63 24.08
N GLU A 5 -14.00 -35.47 24.44
CA GLU A 5 -13.91 -34.96 25.82
C GLU A 5 -15.27 -34.63 26.45
N PHE A 6 -16.31 -34.40 25.63
CA PHE A 6 -17.68 -34.06 26.05
C PHE A 6 -18.62 -35.28 26.12
N ASN A 7 -18.10 -36.50 25.99
CA ASN A 7 -18.90 -37.70 26.20
C ASN A 7 -19.29 -37.83 27.68
N GLU A 8 -20.35 -38.59 27.97
CA GLU A 8 -20.82 -38.84 29.35
C GLU A 8 -19.75 -39.46 30.26
N ASP A 9 -18.75 -40.13 29.66
CA ASP A 9 -17.56 -40.70 30.32
C ASP A 9 -16.25 -40.01 29.88
N GLY A 10 -16.36 -38.78 29.37
CA GLY A 10 -15.24 -37.98 28.87
C GLY A 10 -14.47 -37.27 29.99
N ALA A 11 -13.28 -36.76 29.67
CA ALA A 11 -12.41 -36.09 30.64
C ALA A 11 -13.07 -34.90 31.37
N LEU A 12 -14.02 -34.21 30.72
CA LEU A 12 -14.77 -33.11 31.34
C LEU A 12 -15.86 -33.60 32.30
N SER A 13 -16.42 -34.79 32.09
CA SER A 13 -17.40 -35.42 33.00
C SER A 13 -16.74 -35.81 34.33
N HIS A 14 -15.48 -36.25 34.27
CA HIS A 14 -14.66 -36.62 35.43
C HIS A 14 -13.92 -35.43 36.08
N ALA A 15 -13.99 -34.23 35.49
CA ALA A 15 -13.28 -33.07 36.01
C ALA A 15 -13.93 -32.58 37.32
N THR A 16 -13.13 -32.42 38.37
CA THR A 16 -13.60 -31.81 39.61
C THR A 16 -13.92 -30.33 39.39
N PRO A 17 -14.82 -29.72 40.19
CA PRO A 17 -15.08 -28.29 40.11
C PRO A 17 -13.81 -27.43 40.20
N GLU A 18 -12.84 -27.83 41.02
CA GLU A 18 -11.54 -27.17 41.14
C GLU A 18 -10.71 -27.24 39.85
N HIS A 19 -10.76 -28.36 39.12
CA HIS A 19 -10.09 -28.49 37.83
C HIS A 19 -10.76 -27.63 36.76
N ILE A 20 -12.09 -27.55 36.77
CA ILE A 20 -12.85 -26.70 35.85
C ILE A 20 -12.55 -25.23 36.13
N GLU A 21 -12.51 -24.83 37.40
CA GLU A 21 -12.17 -23.45 37.80
C GLU A 21 -10.72 -23.10 37.44
N ARG A 22 -9.77 -24.02 37.63
CA ARG A 22 -8.37 -23.79 37.23
C ARG A 22 -8.17 -23.77 35.71
N ALA A 23 -8.96 -24.56 34.99
CA ALA A 23 -8.97 -24.60 33.53
C ALA A 23 -9.81 -23.47 32.90
N PHE A 24 -10.47 -22.64 33.73
CA PHE A 24 -11.24 -21.51 33.26
C PHE A 24 -10.34 -20.59 32.43
N MET A 25 -10.62 -20.53 31.14
CA MET A 25 -10.13 -19.49 30.26
C MET A 25 -11.27 -18.54 29.96
N GLU A 26 -10.95 -17.27 29.85
CA GLU A 26 -11.96 -16.30 29.49
C GLU A 26 -12.53 -16.58 28.11
N LYS A 27 -13.82 -16.25 27.96
CA LYS A 27 -14.56 -16.48 26.71
C LYS A 27 -14.00 -15.68 25.54
N THR A 28 -13.39 -14.52 25.82
CA THR A 28 -12.81 -13.62 24.83
C THR A 28 -11.31 -13.48 25.03
N ASN A 29 -10.61 -13.16 23.94
CA ASN A 29 -9.16 -12.97 23.92
C ASN A 29 -8.73 -11.56 24.39
N ASP A 30 -9.66 -10.79 24.97
CA ASP A 30 -9.49 -9.35 25.23
C ASP A 30 -8.28 -9.06 26.12
N PHE A 31 -8.02 -9.88 27.14
CA PHE A 31 -6.86 -9.70 28.02
C PHE A 31 -5.53 -9.95 27.31
N ASN A 32 -5.45 -10.96 26.44
CA ASN A 32 -4.25 -11.22 25.66
C ASN A 32 -4.00 -10.10 24.65
N GLU A 33 -5.06 -9.57 24.04
CA GLU A 33 -4.98 -8.42 23.13
C GLU A 33 -4.54 -7.15 23.87
N ALA A 34 -5.09 -6.91 25.06
CA ALA A 34 -4.68 -5.81 25.92
C ALA A 34 -3.20 -5.95 26.33
N ALA A 35 -2.78 -7.13 26.79
CA ALA A 35 -1.39 -7.41 27.15
C ALA A 35 -0.43 -7.23 25.97
N PHE A 36 -0.82 -7.67 24.78
CA PHE A 36 -0.07 -7.46 23.55
C PHE A 36 -0.01 -5.98 23.16
N GLY A 37 -1.11 -5.25 23.30
CA GLY A 37 -1.17 -3.81 23.11
C GLY A 37 -0.21 -3.06 24.04
N MET A 38 -0.21 -3.41 25.34
CA MET A 38 0.70 -2.85 26.34
C MET A 38 2.17 -3.18 26.02
N TYR A 39 2.45 -4.40 25.58
CA TYR A 39 3.78 -4.79 25.13
C TYR A 39 4.24 -3.92 23.97
N ARG A 40 3.41 -3.75 22.94
CA ARG A 40 3.73 -2.91 21.78
C ARG A 40 4.01 -1.46 22.16
N GLN A 41 3.20 -0.86 23.03
CA GLN A 41 3.44 0.50 23.52
C GLN A 41 4.77 0.58 24.29
N THR A 42 5.02 -0.38 25.18
CA THR A 42 6.27 -0.44 25.95
C THR A 42 7.49 -0.60 25.04
N ALA A 43 7.42 -1.47 24.04
CA ALA A 43 8.50 -1.69 23.07
C ALA A 43 8.74 -0.46 22.19
N ARG A 44 7.70 0.34 21.90
CA ARG A 44 7.86 1.62 21.19
C ARG A 44 8.60 2.66 22.02
N VAL A 45 8.24 2.80 23.29
CA VAL A 45 8.88 3.78 24.20
C VAL A 45 10.27 3.30 24.62
N ASN A 46 10.46 1.99 24.79
CA ASN A 46 11.71 1.36 25.20
C ASN A 46 12.17 0.33 24.15
N PRO A 47 12.70 0.76 23.00
CA PRO A 47 13.06 -0.14 21.90
C PRO A 47 14.19 -1.12 22.24
N THR A 48 14.92 -0.86 23.31
CA THR A 48 16.02 -1.71 23.80
C THR A 48 15.56 -2.83 24.74
N ILE A 49 14.29 -2.81 25.19
CA ILE A 49 13.74 -3.84 26.07
C ILE A 49 13.65 -5.17 25.35
N SER A 50 14.19 -6.24 25.94
CA SER A 50 14.02 -7.58 25.40
C SER A 50 12.66 -8.16 25.79
N PRO A 51 12.09 -9.10 25.01
CA PRO A 51 10.87 -9.80 25.39
C PRO A 51 11.00 -10.49 26.77
N ALA A 52 12.14 -11.12 27.04
CA ALA A 52 12.42 -11.73 28.34
C ALA A 52 12.36 -10.70 29.48
N GLN A 53 13.00 -9.54 29.32
CA GLN A 53 12.97 -8.48 30.33
C GLN A 53 11.57 -7.91 30.54
N TYR A 54 10.79 -7.73 29.46
CA TYR A 54 9.40 -7.32 29.55
C TYR A 54 8.58 -8.35 30.35
N ASN A 55 8.68 -9.63 29.99
CA ASN A 55 7.98 -10.72 30.68
C ASN A 55 8.36 -10.79 32.15
N SER A 56 9.65 -10.68 32.49
CA SER A 56 10.10 -10.63 33.88
C SER A 56 9.50 -9.46 34.65
N ARG A 57 9.35 -8.27 34.03
CA ARG A 57 8.71 -7.11 34.67
C ARG A 57 7.21 -7.31 34.88
N GLN A 58 6.52 -7.92 33.92
CA GLN A 58 5.09 -8.23 34.07
C GLN A 58 4.89 -9.28 35.16
N MET A 59 5.68 -10.35 35.17
CA MET A 59 5.64 -11.37 36.22
C MET A 59 5.99 -10.82 37.60
N TYR A 60 6.98 -9.93 37.68
CA TYR A 60 7.32 -9.25 38.94
C TYR A 60 6.13 -8.53 39.56
N LYS A 61 5.33 -7.85 38.73
CA LYS A 61 4.10 -7.16 39.15
C LYS A 61 2.98 -8.15 39.49
N PHE A 62 2.70 -9.07 38.57
CA PHE A 62 1.57 -10.00 38.69
C PHE A 62 1.72 -10.95 39.88
N ASN A 63 2.91 -11.51 40.08
CA ASN A 63 3.19 -12.44 41.18
C ASN A 63 3.50 -11.73 42.51
N ASN A 64 3.38 -10.40 42.56
CA ASN A 64 3.77 -9.59 43.71
C ASN A 64 5.17 -9.95 44.24
N THR A 65 6.11 -10.20 43.32
CA THR A 65 7.46 -10.67 43.65
C THR A 65 8.24 -9.64 44.47
N SER A 66 7.79 -8.38 44.48
CA SER A 66 8.28 -7.33 45.37
C SER A 66 8.25 -7.75 46.84
N ASN A 67 7.12 -8.28 47.33
CA ASN A 67 6.99 -8.67 48.74
C ASN A 67 7.94 -9.80 49.10
N PHE A 68 8.10 -10.77 48.19
CA PHE A 68 9.08 -11.84 48.36
C PHE A 68 10.51 -11.30 48.37
N LEU A 69 10.89 -10.40 47.46
CA LEU A 69 12.25 -9.84 47.46
C LEU A 69 12.58 -9.08 48.74
N HIS A 70 11.61 -8.39 49.34
CA HIS A 70 11.79 -7.68 50.62
C HIS A 70 11.97 -8.62 51.82
N SER A 71 11.43 -9.84 51.78
CA SER A 71 11.61 -10.82 52.86
C SER A 71 12.95 -11.56 52.80
N LEU A 72 13.71 -11.41 51.72
CA LEU A 72 14.99 -12.09 51.54
C LEU A 72 16.12 -11.46 52.36
N SER A 73 17.03 -12.31 52.84
CA SER A 73 18.25 -11.85 53.50
C SER A 73 19.26 -11.23 52.49
N PRO A 74 20.18 -10.37 52.96
CA PRO A 74 21.24 -9.81 52.13
C PRO A 74 22.11 -10.87 51.42
N LYS A 75 22.33 -12.03 52.06
CA LYS A 75 23.07 -13.16 51.49
C LYS A 75 22.33 -13.77 50.30
N MET A 76 21.01 -13.91 50.38
CA MET A 76 20.18 -14.41 49.28
C MET A 76 20.15 -13.41 48.13
N HIS A 77 20.10 -12.10 48.40
CA HIS A 77 20.24 -11.07 47.36
C HIS A 77 21.58 -11.15 46.64
N ALA A 78 22.68 -11.35 47.36
CA ALA A 78 24.00 -11.52 46.76
C ALA A 78 24.06 -12.79 45.88
N TRP A 79 23.45 -13.88 46.34
CA TRP A 79 23.34 -15.11 45.57
C TRP A 79 22.51 -14.95 44.29
N LEU A 80 21.36 -14.28 44.36
CA LEU A 80 20.50 -13.98 43.20
C LEU A 80 21.26 -13.15 42.16
N ARG A 81 21.92 -12.06 42.58
CA ARG A 81 22.73 -11.23 41.68
C ARG A 81 23.80 -12.05 40.96
N ARG A 82 24.44 -12.99 41.66
CA ARG A 82 25.45 -13.88 41.07
C ARG A 82 24.85 -14.80 40.01
N ILE A 83 23.67 -15.37 40.25
CA ILE A 83 22.98 -16.23 39.27
C ILE A 83 22.54 -15.42 38.06
N THR A 84 21.92 -14.25 38.26
CA THR A 84 21.50 -13.38 37.16
C THR A 84 22.68 -13.00 36.27
N ARG A 85 23.83 -12.64 36.85
CA ARG A 85 25.05 -12.36 36.07
C ARG A 85 25.51 -13.56 35.25
N LYS A 86 25.56 -14.76 35.85
CA LYS A 86 25.91 -15.99 35.10
C LYS A 86 24.94 -16.26 33.94
N GLN A 87 23.66 -15.97 34.14
CA GLN A 87 22.66 -16.09 33.09
C GLN A 87 22.84 -15.03 32.00
N ASP A 88 23.15 -13.79 32.35
CA ASP A 88 23.45 -12.74 31.38
C ASP A 88 24.74 -13.05 30.59
N ASP A 89 25.75 -13.60 31.25
CA ASP A 89 27.01 -14.06 30.65
C ASP A 89 26.78 -15.17 29.60
N SER A 90 25.67 -15.91 29.67
CA SER A 90 25.32 -16.92 28.65
C SER A 90 25.09 -16.31 27.25
N GLY A 91 24.86 -15.00 27.17
CA GLY A 91 24.70 -14.29 25.89
C GLY A 91 23.40 -14.62 25.15
N ALA A 92 22.45 -15.33 25.75
CA ALA A 92 21.17 -15.70 25.11
C ALA A 92 20.42 -14.48 24.55
N GLY A 93 20.40 -13.36 25.28
CA GLY A 93 19.79 -12.12 24.81
C GLY A 93 20.51 -11.49 23.60
N ARG A 94 21.82 -11.71 23.46
CA ARG A 94 22.60 -11.28 22.28
C ARG A 94 22.27 -12.14 21.06
N GLN A 95 22.20 -13.46 21.25
CA GLN A 95 21.81 -14.39 20.19
C GLN A 95 20.42 -14.09 19.64
N GLU A 96 19.46 -13.78 20.52
CA GLU A 96 18.10 -13.45 20.10
C GLU A 96 18.04 -12.15 19.27
N LYS A 97 18.82 -11.13 19.66
CA LYS A 97 18.94 -9.90 18.87
C LYS A 97 19.54 -10.15 17.48
N LEU A 98 20.54 -11.02 17.38
CA LEU A 98 21.14 -11.41 16.11
C LEU A 98 20.12 -12.13 15.21
N ARG A 99 19.40 -13.13 15.74
CA ARG A 99 18.34 -13.82 14.98
C ARG A 99 17.28 -12.85 14.48
N LEU A 100 16.85 -11.90 15.32
CA LEU A 100 15.85 -10.93 14.93
C LEU A 100 16.37 -9.98 13.84
N ALA A 101 17.64 -9.59 13.90
CA ALA A 101 18.28 -8.79 12.87
C ALA A 101 18.36 -9.53 11.53
N GLU A 102 18.84 -10.77 11.53
CA GLU A 102 18.90 -11.65 10.36
C GLU A 102 17.51 -11.86 9.74
N TYR A 103 16.50 -12.13 10.57
CA TYR A 103 15.13 -12.28 10.10
C TYR A 103 14.61 -10.99 9.43
N ARG A 104 14.86 -9.82 10.05
CA ARG A 104 14.45 -8.53 9.47
C ARG A 104 15.14 -8.26 8.13
N GLN A 105 16.42 -8.61 8.00
CA GLN A 105 17.15 -8.50 6.75
C GLN A 105 16.53 -9.40 5.67
N ASN A 106 16.29 -10.67 5.97
CA ASN A 106 15.67 -11.62 5.04
C ASN A 106 14.28 -11.15 4.57
N VAL A 107 13.47 -10.60 5.50
CA VAL A 107 12.16 -10.02 5.15
C VAL A 107 12.30 -8.82 4.23
N ALA A 108 13.28 -7.94 4.49
CA ALA A 108 13.53 -6.78 3.64
C ALA A 108 13.96 -7.22 2.23
N GLU A 109 14.90 -8.14 2.11
CA GLU A 109 15.36 -8.68 0.82
C GLU A 109 14.22 -9.36 0.04
N THR A 110 13.39 -10.13 0.73
CA THR A 110 12.22 -10.79 0.12
C THR A 110 11.21 -9.76 -0.40
N ARG A 111 10.99 -8.68 0.36
CA ARG A 111 10.11 -7.58 -0.06
C ARG A 111 10.67 -6.86 -1.28
N MET A 112 11.96 -6.51 -1.29
CA MET A 112 12.59 -5.86 -2.44
C MET A 112 12.45 -6.71 -3.71
N LYS A 113 12.76 -8.01 -3.66
CA LYS A 113 12.59 -8.93 -4.80
C LYS A 113 11.14 -8.99 -5.29
N LYS A 114 10.19 -9.01 -4.37
CA LYS A 114 8.76 -9.02 -4.71
C LYS A 114 8.33 -7.69 -5.35
N ASP A 115 8.86 -6.58 -4.86
CA ASP A 115 8.56 -5.24 -5.37
C ASP A 115 9.15 -5.05 -6.76
N GLU A 116 10.40 -5.49 -7.00
CA GLU A 116 11.02 -5.54 -8.33
C GLU A 116 10.21 -6.39 -9.30
N ALA A 117 9.81 -7.60 -8.92
CA ALA A 117 8.98 -8.46 -9.76
C ALA A 117 7.61 -7.85 -10.06
N ASN A 118 7.00 -7.16 -9.08
CA ASN A 118 5.74 -6.45 -9.29
C ASN A 118 5.92 -5.22 -10.17
N ALA A 119 7.02 -4.48 -10.03
CA ALA A 119 7.35 -3.34 -10.88
C ALA A 119 7.56 -3.79 -12.33
N ALA A 120 8.33 -4.85 -12.56
CA ALA A 120 8.54 -5.42 -13.89
C ALA A 120 7.22 -5.90 -14.52
N ARG A 121 6.32 -6.55 -13.75
CA ARG A 121 4.98 -6.92 -14.23
C ARG A 121 4.11 -5.73 -14.58
N ARG A 122 4.20 -4.63 -13.81
CA ARG A 122 3.47 -3.39 -14.11
C ARG A 122 4.01 -2.74 -15.38
N GLN A 123 5.34 -2.63 -15.51
CA GLN A 123 5.99 -2.12 -16.72
C GLN A 123 5.63 -2.93 -17.95
N ALA A 124 5.73 -4.26 -17.90
CA ALA A 124 5.33 -5.12 -19.01
C ALA A 124 3.85 -4.96 -19.40
N ALA A 125 2.96 -4.80 -18.40
CA ALA A 125 1.55 -4.54 -18.66
C ALA A 125 1.31 -3.14 -19.26
N GLU A 126 2.06 -2.12 -18.83
CA GLU A 126 2.02 -0.78 -19.40
C GLU A 126 2.56 -0.74 -20.83
N GLU A 127 3.66 -1.44 -21.12
CA GLU A 127 4.21 -1.62 -22.46
C GLU A 127 3.22 -2.32 -23.38
N GLU A 128 2.55 -3.39 -22.91
CA GLU A 128 1.50 -4.08 -23.67
C GLU A 128 0.35 -3.12 -24.01
N ILE A 129 -0.06 -2.26 -23.07
CA ILE A 129 -1.11 -1.25 -23.32
C ILE A 129 -0.62 -0.20 -24.32
N ASN A 130 0.60 0.32 -24.18
CA ASN A 130 1.17 1.35 -25.05
C ASN A 130 1.41 0.86 -26.48
N ALA A 131 1.71 -0.44 -26.66
CA ALA A 131 1.88 -1.04 -27.97
C ALA A 131 0.57 -1.18 -28.77
N VAL A 132 -0.59 -1.02 -28.12
CA VAL A 132 -1.89 -1.12 -28.80
C VAL A 132 -2.16 0.11 -29.65
N THR A 133 -2.39 -0.10 -30.94
CA THR A 133 -2.92 0.95 -31.83
C THR A 133 -4.35 1.32 -31.41
N PRO A 134 -4.60 2.55 -30.92
CA PRO A 134 -5.90 2.92 -30.37
C PRO A 134 -6.94 3.08 -31.48
N ILE A 135 -8.15 2.61 -31.22
CA ILE A 135 -9.30 2.90 -32.08
C ILE A 135 -9.89 4.24 -31.62
N LEU A 136 -9.87 5.23 -32.50
CA LEU A 136 -10.32 6.61 -32.22
C LEU A 136 -11.61 6.99 -32.96
N ASN A 137 -12.07 6.14 -33.89
CA ASN A 137 -13.26 6.39 -34.72
C ASN A 137 -14.35 5.34 -34.48
N ILE A 138 -15.60 5.79 -34.42
CA ILE A 138 -16.76 4.90 -34.20
C ILE A 138 -16.96 3.95 -35.38
N THR A 139 -16.80 4.44 -36.62
CA THR A 139 -16.95 3.65 -37.85
C THR A 139 -15.94 2.49 -37.90
N GLU A 140 -14.71 2.76 -37.46
CA GLU A 140 -13.67 1.74 -37.34
C GLU A 140 -14.02 0.70 -36.27
N LEU A 141 -14.55 1.12 -35.12
CA LEU A 141 -15.02 0.20 -34.09
C LEU A 141 -16.11 -0.73 -34.62
N GLU A 142 -17.16 -0.20 -35.25
CA GLU A 142 -18.26 -1.00 -35.80
C GLU A 142 -17.79 -2.00 -36.85
N SER A 143 -16.85 -1.60 -37.73
CA SER A 143 -16.27 -2.50 -38.74
C SER A 143 -15.55 -3.71 -38.13
N ARG A 144 -14.87 -3.51 -36.99
CA ARG A 144 -14.11 -4.56 -36.27
C ARG A 144 -14.98 -5.41 -35.34
N LEU A 145 -16.23 -5.02 -35.10
CA LEU A 145 -17.21 -5.80 -34.34
C LEU A 145 -17.94 -6.84 -35.19
N GLN A 146 -17.95 -6.68 -36.52
CA GLN A 146 -18.57 -7.65 -37.43
C GLN A 146 -17.81 -8.98 -37.41
N LYS A 147 -18.55 -10.07 -37.10
CA LYS A 147 -18.03 -11.44 -37.12
C LYS A 147 -17.58 -11.79 -38.54
N GLY A 148 -16.34 -12.27 -38.69
CA GLY A 148 -15.74 -12.59 -39.99
C GLY A 148 -14.87 -11.47 -40.57
N SER A 149 -14.79 -10.30 -39.92
CA SER A 149 -13.79 -9.29 -40.30
C SER A 149 -12.37 -9.80 -40.03
N SER A 150 -11.44 -9.48 -40.93
CA SER A 150 -10.02 -9.86 -40.80
C SER A 150 -9.38 -9.31 -39.51
N LYS A 151 -9.92 -8.22 -38.95
CA LYS A 151 -9.47 -7.58 -37.70
C LYS A 151 -10.53 -7.63 -36.59
N TYR A 152 -11.21 -8.77 -36.45
CA TYR A 152 -12.24 -8.94 -35.42
C TYR A 152 -11.72 -8.69 -34.01
N LEU A 153 -12.43 -7.87 -33.23
CA LEU A 153 -11.99 -7.46 -31.90
C LEU A 153 -12.39 -8.51 -30.84
N THR A 154 -11.41 -9.25 -30.34
CA THR A 154 -11.56 -10.20 -29.22
C THR A 154 -11.78 -9.49 -27.88
N VAL A 155 -12.25 -10.21 -26.86
CA VAL A 155 -12.50 -9.64 -25.52
C VAL A 155 -11.20 -9.14 -24.86
N THR A 156 -10.07 -9.80 -25.14
CA THR A 156 -8.74 -9.37 -24.70
C THR A 156 -8.35 -8.03 -25.33
N ASN A 157 -8.51 -7.90 -26.65
CA ASN A 157 -8.23 -6.66 -27.37
C ASN A 157 -9.15 -5.51 -26.93
N LEU A 158 -10.45 -5.76 -26.72
CA LEU A 158 -11.38 -4.78 -26.14
C LEU A 158 -10.91 -4.29 -24.76
N THR A 159 -10.36 -5.20 -23.96
CA THR A 159 -9.87 -4.90 -22.62
C THR A 159 -8.62 -4.02 -22.66
N LEU A 160 -7.68 -4.33 -23.55
CA LEU A 160 -6.48 -3.50 -23.76
C LEU A 160 -6.83 -2.11 -24.29
N GLN A 161 -7.77 -2.01 -25.24
CA GLN A 161 -8.26 -0.72 -25.76
C GLN A 161 -8.88 0.13 -24.64
N LEU A 162 -9.72 -0.46 -23.79
CA LEU A 162 -10.30 0.24 -22.64
C LEU A 162 -9.23 0.70 -21.64
N LYS A 163 -8.19 -0.12 -21.38
CA LYS A 163 -7.06 0.27 -20.52
C LYS A 163 -6.27 1.43 -21.11
N TRP A 164 -5.99 1.41 -22.43
CA TRP A 164 -5.33 2.50 -23.13
C TRP A 164 -6.13 3.80 -22.99
N HIS A 165 -7.43 3.76 -23.30
CA HIS A 165 -8.30 4.93 -23.17
C HIS A 165 -8.37 5.44 -21.72
N ARG A 166 -8.29 4.58 -20.70
CA ARG A 166 -8.21 4.99 -19.28
C ARG A 166 -6.89 5.66 -18.90
N MET A 167 -5.77 5.26 -19.49
CA MET A 167 -4.46 5.87 -19.23
C MET A 167 -4.32 7.25 -19.88
N HIS A 168 -4.91 7.42 -21.08
CA HIS A 168 -4.75 8.64 -21.87
C HIS A 168 -5.95 9.61 -21.80
N SER A 169 -7.03 9.26 -21.11
CA SER A 169 -8.17 10.15 -20.84
C SER A 169 -8.07 10.82 -19.46
N PRO A 170 -8.76 11.95 -19.24
CA PRO A 170 -8.87 12.56 -17.92
C PRO A 170 -9.35 11.58 -16.86
N LEU A 171 -8.83 11.72 -15.64
CA LEU A 171 -9.08 10.82 -14.51
C LEU A 171 -10.59 10.61 -14.29
N ASN A 172 -11.03 9.36 -14.07
CA ASN A 172 -12.43 8.95 -13.87
C ASN A 172 -13.39 9.13 -15.06
N SER A 173 -12.91 9.45 -16.26
CA SER A 173 -13.79 9.58 -17.43
C SER A 173 -14.41 8.23 -17.85
N ILE A 174 -13.70 7.11 -17.69
CA ILE A 174 -14.17 5.82 -18.19
C ILE A 174 -14.46 4.87 -17.02
N PRO A 175 -15.64 4.21 -16.98
CA PRO A 175 -15.98 3.23 -15.95
C PRO A 175 -14.97 2.07 -15.86
N ASN A 176 -14.98 1.34 -14.75
CA ASN A 176 -14.16 0.14 -14.60
C ASN A 176 -14.44 -0.88 -15.72
N LEU A 177 -13.43 -1.69 -16.05
CA LEU A 177 -13.50 -2.71 -17.11
C LEU A 177 -14.76 -3.56 -16.87
N GLY A 178 -15.77 -3.42 -17.74
CA GLY A 178 -17.01 -4.20 -17.65
C GLY A 178 -16.72 -5.69 -17.63
N SER A 179 -17.59 -6.48 -17.00
CA SER A 179 -17.38 -7.92 -16.89
C SER A 179 -17.76 -8.60 -18.21
N LYS A 180 -18.87 -8.16 -18.82
CA LYS A 180 -19.41 -8.72 -20.05
C LYS A 180 -18.83 -8.05 -21.29
N ARG A 181 -18.85 -8.75 -22.43
CA ARG A 181 -18.38 -8.22 -23.71
C ARG A 181 -19.16 -6.97 -24.14
N ASP A 182 -20.47 -6.98 -24.00
CA ASP A 182 -21.34 -5.88 -24.46
C ASP A 182 -21.12 -4.60 -23.64
N GLU A 183 -20.90 -4.75 -22.33
CA GLU A 183 -20.50 -3.64 -21.44
C GLU A 183 -19.16 -3.03 -21.86
N LYS A 184 -18.18 -3.86 -22.26
CA LYS A 184 -16.90 -3.36 -22.76
C LYS A 184 -17.05 -2.58 -24.06
N ILE A 185 -17.94 -3.03 -24.95
CA ILE A 185 -18.23 -2.33 -26.21
C ILE A 185 -18.91 -0.98 -25.93
N SER A 186 -19.90 -0.94 -25.03
CA SER A 186 -20.59 0.31 -24.69
C SER A 186 -19.65 1.32 -24.04
N PHE A 187 -18.78 0.89 -23.12
CA PHE A 187 -17.76 1.76 -22.52
C PHE A 187 -16.75 2.28 -23.54
N LEU A 188 -16.35 1.44 -24.51
CA LEU A 188 -15.42 1.86 -25.55
C LEU A 188 -16.06 2.89 -26.50
N ARG A 189 -17.35 2.72 -26.85
CA ARG A 189 -18.12 3.72 -27.62
C ARG A 189 -18.16 5.07 -26.89
N VAL A 190 -18.45 5.07 -25.58
CA VAL A 190 -18.48 6.29 -24.76
C VAL A 190 -17.09 6.95 -24.70
N ALA A 191 -16.03 6.16 -24.52
CA ALA A 191 -14.66 6.66 -24.48
C ALA A 191 -14.27 7.34 -25.81
N ILE A 192 -14.57 6.70 -26.94
CA ILE A 192 -14.29 7.24 -28.28
C ILE A 192 -15.04 8.54 -28.53
N ASN A 193 -16.34 8.60 -28.22
CA ASN A 193 -17.14 9.82 -28.39
C ASN A 193 -16.55 10.99 -27.61
N ARG A 194 -16.17 10.77 -26.34
CA ARG A 194 -15.54 11.81 -25.53
C ARG A 194 -14.20 12.27 -26.08
N HIS A 195 -13.41 11.36 -26.65
CA HIS A 195 -12.16 11.73 -27.31
C HIS A 195 -12.43 12.62 -28.53
N ILE A 196 -13.47 12.31 -29.32
CA ILE A 196 -13.92 13.14 -30.45
C ILE A 196 -14.36 14.53 -29.95
N ASP A 197 -15.21 14.59 -28.93
CA ASP A 197 -15.72 15.84 -28.35
C ASP A 197 -14.61 16.73 -27.77
N SER A 198 -13.65 16.11 -27.07
CA SER A 198 -12.49 16.81 -26.48
C SER A 198 -11.58 17.36 -27.58
N ARG A 199 -11.35 16.59 -28.66
CA ARG A 199 -10.56 17.03 -29.80
C ARG A 199 -11.24 18.19 -30.52
N ALA A 200 -12.56 18.10 -30.75
CA ALA A 200 -13.34 19.18 -31.37
C ALA A 200 -13.29 20.47 -30.54
N SER A 201 -13.38 20.35 -29.21
CA SER A 201 -13.27 21.49 -28.28
C SER A 201 -11.87 22.12 -28.31
N SER A 202 -10.80 21.32 -28.40
CA SER A 202 -9.43 21.85 -28.51
C SER A 202 -9.17 22.60 -29.82
N ILE A 203 -9.76 22.13 -30.92
CA ILE A 203 -9.65 22.77 -32.24
C ILE A 203 -10.36 24.13 -32.21
N LEU A 204 -11.57 24.19 -31.63
CA LEU A 204 -12.30 25.45 -31.47
C LEU A 204 -11.55 26.46 -30.58
N SER A 205 -10.95 26.01 -29.48
CA SER A 205 -10.16 26.88 -28.60
C SER A 205 -8.89 27.41 -29.28
N THR A 206 -8.27 26.62 -30.15
CA THR A 206 -7.06 27.03 -30.90
C THR A 206 -7.41 28.01 -32.00
N SER A 207 -8.56 27.85 -32.68
CA SER A 207 -9.03 28.81 -33.67
C SER A 207 -9.53 30.12 -33.06
N ALA A 208 -10.09 30.10 -31.84
CA ALA A 208 -10.52 31.32 -31.15
C ALA A 208 -9.31 32.19 -30.73
N SER A 209 -8.21 31.57 -30.29
CA SER A 209 -6.96 32.29 -29.97
C SER A 209 -6.23 32.84 -31.22
N ALA A 210 -6.54 32.37 -32.42
CA ALA A 210 -5.92 32.83 -33.66
C ALA A 210 -6.68 33.98 -34.34
N VAL A 211 -7.83 34.39 -33.78
CA VAL A 211 -8.67 35.48 -34.33
C VAL A 211 -8.54 36.79 -33.54
N ASP A 212 -7.87 36.79 -32.39
CA ASP A 212 -7.60 38.02 -31.61
C ASP A 212 -6.28 38.73 -32.01
N ASP A 213 -5.53 38.23 -33.00
CA ASP A 213 -4.34 38.91 -33.55
C ASP A 213 -4.63 39.58 -34.92
N VAL A 214 -5.76 40.29 -35.02
CA VAL A 214 -6.00 41.24 -36.13
C VAL A 214 -6.41 42.61 -35.56
N GLU A 215 -5.38 43.45 -35.40
CA GLU A 215 -5.38 44.88 -35.73
C GLU A 215 -6.26 45.82 -34.87
N GLU A 216 -5.79 46.15 -33.67
CA GLU A 216 -6.01 47.50 -33.12
C GLU A 216 -4.86 48.41 -33.56
N ASP A 217 -5.18 49.26 -34.52
CA ASP A 217 -4.38 50.39 -35.02
C ASP A 217 -4.15 51.39 -33.86
N HIS A 218 -3.10 51.16 -33.06
CA HIS A 218 -2.69 52.04 -31.96
C HIS A 218 -1.65 53.06 -32.47
N PRO A 219 -1.93 54.37 -32.47
CA PRO A 219 -1.05 55.41 -33.03
C PRO A 219 0.10 55.79 -32.08
N ASP A 220 0.81 54.81 -31.51
CA ASP A 220 1.95 55.02 -30.59
C ASP A 220 3.30 54.61 -31.18
N MET A 221 3.35 54.34 -32.48
CA MET A 221 4.58 54.04 -33.23
C MET A 221 5.40 55.29 -33.61
N ILE A 222 5.15 56.43 -32.96
CA ILE A 222 5.95 57.66 -33.14
C ILE A 222 6.95 57.87 -31.97
N TRP A 223 6.74 57.26 -30.81
CA TRP A 223 7.63 57.46 -29.65
C TRP A 223 8.75 56.43 -29.48
N ARG A 224 8.78 55.36 -30.28
CA ARG A 224 9.87 54.37 -30.22
C ARG A 224 11.00 54.58 -31.23
N ILE A 225 10.80 55.43 -32.25
CA ILE A 225 11.88 55.79 -33.19
C ILE A 225 12.77 56.90 -32.62
N THR A 226 12.31 57.66 -31.61
CA THR A 226 13.12 58.70 -30.96
C THR A 226 14.03 58.19 -29.84
N TRP A 227 13.93 56.93 -29.40
CA TRP A 227 14.80 56.37 -28.36
C TRP A 227 15.94 55.46 -28.86
N THR A 228 15.89 54.97 -30.10
CA THR A 228 16.97 54.15 -30.67
C THR A 228 18.09 54.99 -31.30
N ILE A 229 17.85 56.27 -31.58
CA ILE A 229 18.87 57.22 -32.07
C ILE A 229 19.66 57.86 -30.92
N ALA A 230 19.11 57.89 -29.70
CA ALA A 230 19.80 58.46 -28.54
C ALA A 230 20.90 57.55 -27.95
N THR A 231 20.88 56.24 -28.25
CA THR A 231 21.86 55.29 -27.68
C THR A 231 23.05 55.00 -28.59
N ILE A 232 23.07 55.51 -29.83
CA ILE A 232 24.20 55.34 -30.78
C ILE A 232 25.12 56.57 -30.82
N LEU A 233 24.79 57.65 -30.09
CA LEU A 233 25.61 58.88 -29.98
C LEU A 233 26.33 59.05 -28.62
N VAL A 234 26.43 57.98 -27.81
CA VAL A 234 27.17 57.98 -26.53
C VAL A 234 28.34 56.97 -26.52
N GLU A 235 28.61 56.29 -27.65
CA GLU A 235 29.79 55.41 -27.82
C GLU A 235 30.66 55.78 -29.03
N ILE A 236 30.92 57.09 -29.21
CA ILE A 236 32.11 57.68 -29.86
C ILE A 236 32.46 58.96 -29.07
#